data_AF-A4VWZ2-F1
#
_entry.id   AF-A4VWZ2-F1
#
_cell.length_a   1.000
_cell.length_b   1.000
_cell.length_c   1.000
_cell.angle_alpha   90.00
_cell.angle_beta   90.00
_cell.angle_gamma   90.00
#
_symmetry.space_group_name_H-M   'P 1'
#
loop_
_entity.id
_entity.type
_entity.pdbx_description
1 polymer ?
#
loop_
_entity_poly.entity_id
_entity_poly.type
_entity_poly.pdbx_seq_one_letter_code
_entity_poly.pdbx_strand_id
1 'polypeptide(L)'
;MSKFLVFGHQNPDTDAIASSYGWAHLEREVFGRDAEAVVLGTPNEETAFALDYFGVTAPRVVESAKAEGVSQVILTDHNEFQQSIADIKEVEVAAVIDHHRVANFETANPLYMRLEPVGSASSIVYRAFKENGVIPPKEVAGLLLSGLISDTLLLKSPTTHVTDPQVAAELAEIAGVNLEEYGLALLKAGTNLASKSAEELIDIDAKTFGLNGNDVRVAQVNTVDIAEVLERQAEIEAAMTAASVANGYSDFVLMITDIVNSNSEILALGSNMDKVEAAFNFKLENNHAFLAGAVSRKKQVVPQLTDAFNA
;
A
#
# COMPACT_ATOMS: atom_id res chain seq x y z
N MET A 1 15.48 -26.22 8.98
CA MET A 1 15.64 -24.77 8.80
C MET A 1 14.42 -24.10 9.42
N SER A 2 14.58 -22.91 9.99
CA SER A 2 13.43 -22.12 10.45
C SER A 2 12.61 -21.68 9.25
N LYS A 3 11.28 -21.72 9.40
CA LYS A 3 10.33 -21.18 8.44
C LYS A 3 10.27 -19.67 8.56
N PHE A 4 10.20 -18.97 7.43
CA PHE A 4 9.97 -17.53 7.35
C PHE A 4 8.52 -17.27 6.95
N LEU A 5 7.86 -16.36 7.65
CA LEU A 5 6.66 -15.72 7.11
C LEU A 5 7.06 -14.44 6.37
N VAL A 6 6.56 -14.29 5.15
CA VAL A 6 6.77 -13.10 4.31
C VAL A 6 5.43 -12.39 4.19
N PHE A 7 5.36 -11.14 4.61
CA PHE A 7 4.11 -10.38 4.60
C PHE A 7 4.32 -8.87 4.41
N GLY A 8 3.29 -8.22 3.88
CA GLY A 8 3.15 -6.78 3.82
C GLY A 8 2.46 -6.19 5.04
N HIS A 9 1.95 -4.97 4.93
CA HIS A 9 1.32 -4.25 6.05
C HIS A 9 -0.09 -4.74 6.39
N GLN A 10 -0.63 -4.27 7.54
CA GLN A 10 -1.92 -4.70 8.13
C GLN A 10 -3.17 -4.47 7.25
N ASN A 11 -3.14 -3.45 6.39
CA ASN A 11 -4.22 -3.17 5.43
C ASN A 11 -3.68 -3.51 4.03
N PRO A 12 -3.44 -4.80 3.73
CA PRO A 12 -2.61 -5.17 2.59
C PRO A 12 -3.27 -4.75 1.28
N ASP A 13 -2.57 -3.89 0.56
CA ASP A 13 -2.88 -3.53 -0.82
C ASP A 13 -2.28 -4.55 -1.80
N THR A 14 -2.46 -4.30 -3.09
CA THR A 14 -1.99 -5.18 -4.15
C THR A 14 -0.46 -5.31 -4.14
N ASP A 15 0.29 -4.26 -3.82
CA ASP A 15 1.76 -4.32 -3.80
C ASP A 15 2.30 -5.10 -2.59
N ALA A 16 1.72 -4.89 -1.41
CA ALA A 16 2.02 -5.65 -0.21
C ALA A 16 1.89 -7.16 -0.45
N ILE A 17 0.78 -7.60 -1.05
CA ILE A 17 0.51 -9.02 -1.31
C ILE A 17 1.41 -9.54 -2.44
N ALA A 18 1.53 -8.81 -3.55
CA ALA A 18 2.31 -9.21 -4.70
C ALA A 18 3.81 -9.33 -4.37
N SER A 19 4.36 -8.34 -3.69
CA SER A 19 5.77 -8.32 -3.28
C SER A 19 6.06 -9.45 -2.28
N SER A 20 5.17 -9.72 -1.33
CA SER A 20 5.29 -10.86 -0.40
C SER A 20 5.27 -12.20 -1.13
N TYR A 21 4.33 -12.37 -2.06
CA TYR A 21 4.23 -13.60 -2.86
C TYR A 21 5.47 -13.84 -3.71
N GLY A 22 5.93 -12.81 -4.42
CA GLY A 22 7.13 -12.87 -5.25
C GLY A 22 8.40 -13.07 -4.45
N TRP A 23 8.54 -12.40 -3.29
CA TRP A 23 9.72 -12.56 -2.45
C TRP A 23 9.77 -13.95 -1.81
N ALA A 24 8.65 -14.47 -1.29
CA ALA A 24 8.59 -15.83 -0.77
C ALA A 24 8.92 -16.88 -1.84
N HIS A 25 8.56 -16.63 -3.11
CA HIS A 25 8.97 -17.48 -4.22
C HIS A 25 10.49 -17.43 -4.45
N LEU A 26 11.08 -16.22 -4.50
CA LEU A 26 12.52 -16.03 -4.64
C LEU A 26 13.31 -16.71 -3.49
N GLU A 27 12.80 -16.61 -2.26
CA GLU A 27 13.37 -17.25 -1.07
C GLU A 27 13.50 -18.77 -1.19
N ARG A 28 12.47 -19.42 -1.73
CA ARG A 28 12.45 -20.86 -1.94
C ARG A 28 13.36 -21.29 -3.09
N GLU A 29 13.25 -20.61 -4.23
CA GLU A 29 13.94 -21.00 -5.46
C GLU A 29 15.43 -20.65 -5.46
N VAL A 30 15.80 -19.45 -4.98
CA VAL A 30 17.17 -18.93 -5.07
C VAL A 30 17.94 -19.17 -3.79
N PHE A 31 17.33 -18.88 -2.65
CA PHE A 31 18.02 -18.93 -1.35
C PHE A 31 17.83 -20.26 -0.62
N GLY A 32 16.97 -21.16 -1.14
CA GLY A 32 16.72 -22.49 -0.58
C GLY A 32 16.10 -22.46 0.82
N ARG A 33 15.41 -21.37 1.18
CA ARG A 33 14.78 -21.18 2.50
C ARG A 33 13.32 -21.61 2.48
N ASP A 34 12.85 -22.15 3.60
CA ASP A 34 11.41 -22.40 3.81
C ASP A 34 10.72 -21.08 4.10
N ALA A 35 10.09 -20.49 3.08
CA ALA A 35 9.39 -19.21 3.18
C ALA A 35 7.94 -19.37 2.72
N GLU A 36 7.00 -18.80 3.46
CA GLU A 36 5.57 -18.77 3.13
C GLU A 36 5.11 -17.31 3.04
N ALA A 37 4.46 -16.94 1.93
CA ALA A 37 3.76 -15.67 1.86
C ALA A 37 2.45 -15.77 2.65
N VAL A 38 2.20 -14.79 3.52
CA VAL A 38 0.96 -14.63 4.27
C VAL A 38 0.51 -13.16 4.20
N VAL A 39 -0.73 -12.90 4.59
CA VAL A 39 -1.28 -11.54 4.64
C VAL A 39 -1.77 -11.21 6.04
N LEU A 40 -1.79 -9.93 6.39
CA LEU A 40 -2.21 -9.45 7.71
C LEU A 40 -3.68 -8.97 7.73
N GLY A 41 -4.34 -8.99 6.58
CA GLY A 41 -5.71 -8.56 6.40
C GLY A 41 -6.33 -9.21 5.17
N THR A 42 -7.62 -8.95 4.95
CA THR A 42 -8.34 -9.50 3.80
C THR A 42 -7.95 -8.76 2.52
N PRO A 43 -7.59 -9.45 1.42
CA PRO A 43 -7.31 -8.81 0.14
C PRO A 43 -8.51 -7.97 -0.34
N ASN A 44 -8.24 -6.75 -0.80
CA ASN A 44 -9.26 -5.90 -1.42
C ASN A 44 -9.67 -6.42 -2.81
N GLU A 45 -10.65 -5.79 -3.45
CA GLU A 45 -11.21 -6.19 -4.74
C GLU A 45 -10.18 -6.11 -5.88
N GLU A 46 -9.30 -5.12 -5.85
CA GLU A 46 -8.21 -5.00 -6.82
C GLU A 46 -7.25 -6.18 -6.70
N THR A 47 -6.83 -6.50 -5.47
CA THR A 47 -5.94 -7.64 -5.23
C THR A 47 -6.63 -8.97 -5.51
N ALA A 48 -7.90 -9.11 -5.16
CA ALA A 48 -8.71 -10.29 -5.46
C ALA A 48 -8.83 -10.50 -6.98
N PHE A 49 -9.01 -9.42 -7.75
CA PHE A 49 -8.99 -9.47 -9.21
C PHE A 49 -7.63 -9.95 -9.74
N ALA A 50 -6.52 -9.40 -9.24
CA ALA A 50 -5.18 -9.83 -9.65
C ALA A 50 -4.93 -11.32 -9.35
N LEU A 51 -5.30 -11.78 -8.16
CA LEU A 51 -5.19 -13.18 -7.74
C LEU A 51 -6.01 -14.11 -8.64
N ASP A 52 -7.27 -13.79 -8.89
CA ASP A 52 -8.16 -14.57 -9.77
C ASP A 52 -7.64 -14.60 -11.21
N TYR A 53 -7.26 -13.44 -11.75
CA TYR A 53 -6.78 -13.29 -13.13
C TYR A 53 -5.55 -14.17 -13.42
N PHE A 54 -4.63 -14.29 -12.46
CA PHE A 54 -3.43 -15.12 -12.57
C PHE A 54 -3.58 -16.53 -11.98
N GLY A 55 -4.77 -16.89 -11.50
CA GLY A 55 -5.05 -18.22 -10.93
C GLY A 55 -4.27 -18.52 -9.65
N VAL A 56 -3.94 -17.50 -8.87
CA VAL A 56 -3.21 -17.62 -7.61
C VAL A 56 -4.21 -17.70 -6.46
N THR A 57 -4.07 -18.73 -5.63
CA THR A 57 -4.84 -18.81 -4.37
C THR A 57 -4.35 -17.73 -3.41
N ALA A 58 -5.27 -16.93 -2.88
CA ALA A 58 -4.96 -15.91 -1.89
C ALA A 58 -4.13 -16.50 -0.73
N PRO A 59 -3.02 -15.85 -0.32
CA PRO A 59 -2.30 -16.26 0.87
C PRO A 59 -3.20 -16.22 2.11
N ARG A 60 -2.94 -17.10 3.07
CA ARG A 60 -3.73 -17.14 4.31
C ARG A 60 -3.47 -15.91 5.18
N VAL A 61 -4.51 -15.51 5.92
CA VAL A 61 -4.42 -14.43 6.91
C VAL A 61 -3.74 -14.93 8.19
N VAL A 62 -2.85 -14.11 8.75
CA VAL A 62 -2.14 -14.37 10.01
C VAL A 62 -2.16 -13.12 10.89
N GLU A 63 -2.47 -13.29 12.17
CA GLU A 63 -2.51 -12.20 13.16
C GLU A 63 -1.28 -12.18 14.09
N SER A 64 -0.62 -13.33 14.28
CA SER A 64 0.56 -13.48 15.14
C SER A 64 1.53 -14.50 14.56
N ALA A 65 2.78 -14.11 14.36
CA ALA A 65 3.84 -15.02 13.91
C ALA A 65 4.16 -16.08 14.97
N LYS A 66 4.08 -15.72 16.25
CA LYS A 66 4.30 -16.62 17.39
C LYS A 66 3.26 -17.72 17.46
N ALA A 67 1.98 -17.40 17.22
CA ALA A 67 0.89 -18.39 17.17
C ALA A 67 1.10 -19.43 16.05
N GLU A 68 1.76 -19.01 14.96
CA GLU A 68 2.17 -19.86 13.84
C GLU A 68 3.42 -20.70 14.11
N GLY A 69 4.04 -20.56 15.30
CA GLY A 69 5.28 -21.23 15.65
C GLY A 69 6.50 -20.69 14.87
N VAL A 70 6.41 -19.47 14.33
CA VAL A 70 7.47 -18.83 13.56
C VAL A 70 8.17 -17.78 14.41
N SER A 71 9.50 -17.74 14.32
CA SER A 71 10.35 -16.78 15.04
C SER A 71 11.08 -15.79 14.13
N GLN A 72 10.98 -15.96 12.81
CA GLN A 72 11.65 -15.11 11.83
C GLN A 72 10.68 -14.67 10.74
N VAL A 73 10.73 -13.39 10.40
CA VAL A 73 9.83 -12.79 9.41
C VAL A 73 10.60 -11.98 8.38
N ILE A 74 9.99 -11.80 7.22
CA ILE A 74 10.47 -10.93 6.15
C ILE A 74 9.35 -9.94 5.83
N LEU A 75 9.67 -8.66 5.87
CA LEU A 75 8.70 -7.59 5.61
C LEU A 75 8.83 -7.15 4.15
N THR A 76 7.70 -6.99 3.46
CA THR A 76 7.66 -6.32 2.15
C THR A 76 6.76 -5.10 2.21
N ASP A 77 7.06 -4.09 1.41
CA ASP A 77 6.23 -2.87 1.27
C ASP A 77 6.00 -2.05 2.57
N HIS A 78 6.69 -2.38 3.65
CA HIS A 78 6.69 -1.58 4.87
C HIS A 78 7.93 -1.85 5.72
N ASN A 79 8.25 -0.88 6.57
CA ASN A 79 9.23 -1.00 7.64
C ASN A 79 8.73 -0.42 8.97
N GLU A 80 7.66 0.38 9.01
CA GLU A 80 7.21 0.98 10.27
C GLU A 80 6.48 -0.06 11.14
N PHE A 81 6.91 -0.25 12.39
CA PHE A 81 6.36 -1.33 13.24
C PHE A 81 4.86 -1.26 13.48
N GLN A 82 4.27 -0.06 13.53
CA GLN A 82 2.82 0.07 13.72
C GLN A 82 1.98 -0.40 12.51
N GLN A 83 2.61 -0.61 11.35
CA GLN A 83 1.95 -1.13 10.14
C GLN A 83 2.11 -2.65 10.01
N SER A 84 2.86 -3.29 10.93
CA SER A 84 3.28 -4.69 10.81
C SER A 84 2.41 -5.63 11.66
N ILE A 85 2.77 -6.91 11.69
CA ILE A 85 2.09 -7.92 12.52
C ILE A 85 2.15 -7.55 14.01
N ALA A 86 1.11 -7.88 14.78
CA ALA A 86 0.95 -7.39 16.15
C ALA A 86 2.12 -7.75 17.08
N ASP A 87 2.74 -8.91 16.87
CA ASP A 87 3.88 -9.42 17.64
C ASP A 87 5.24 -9.17 16.96
N ILE A 88 5.35 -8.18 16.06
CA ILE A 88 6.58 -7.88 15.30
C ILE A 88 7.81 -7.67 16.18
N LYS A 89 7.63 -7.11 17.39
CA LYS A 89 8.72 -6.87 18.36
C LYS A 89 9.20 -8.14 19.07
N GLU A 90 8.47 -9.25 18.94
CA GLU A 90 8.76 -10.53 19.58
C GLU A 90 9.40 -11.55 18.63
N VAL A 91 9.53 -11.20 17.34
CA VAL A 91 10.13 -12.02 16.29
C VAL A 91 11.33 -11.33 15.68
N GLU A 92 12.21 -12.10 15.03
CA GLU A 92 13.36 -11.56 14.33
C GLU A 92 12.97 -11.14 12.92
N VAL A 93 13.17 -9.87 12.59
CA VAL A 93 13.06 -9.37 11.21
C VAL A 93 14.34 -9.73 10.46
N ALA A 94 14.27 -10.76 9.61
CA ALA A 94 15.41 -11.26 8.85
C ALA A 94 15.67 -10.45 7.58
N ALA A 95 14.62 -9.92 6.95
CA ALA A 95 14.74 -9.03 5.82
C ALA A 95 13.62 -7.99 5.70
N VAL A 96 13.91 -6.87 5.03
CA VAL A 96 12.95 -5.82 4.67
C VAL A 96 13.16 -5.40 3.22
N ILE A 97 12.11 -5.54 2.39
CA ILE A 97 12.09 -5.15 0.97
C ILE A 97 11.03 -4.08 0.79
N ASP A 98 11.44 -2.83 0.71
CA ASP A 98 10.49 -1.73 0.79
C ASP A 98 10.95 -0.55 -0.07
N HIS A 99 9.99 0.26 -0.50
CA HIS A 99 10.22 1.46 -1.29
C HIS A 99 9.82 2.73 -0.52
N HIS A 100 9.31 2.60 0.71
CA HIS A 100 8.95 3.71 1.60
C HIS A 100 10.17 4.35 2.28
N ARG A 101 9.93 5.47 2.96
CA ARG A 101 10.92 6.07 3.86
C ARG A 101 11.18 5.12 5.03
N VAL A 102 12.35 5.21 5.64
CA VAL A 102 12.62 4.53 6.91
C VAL A 102 12.09 5.36 8.06
N ALA A 103 11.18 4.81 8.86
CA ALA A 103 10.63 5.47 10.04
C ALA A 103 10.20 4.43 11.08
N ASN A 104 10.34 4.77 12.37
CA ASN A 104 9.90 3.92 13.49
C ASN A 104 10.29 2.43 13.37
N PHE A 105 11.55 2.17 13.00
CA PHE A 105 12.07 0.83 12.75
C PHE A 105 13.47 0.68 13.36
N GLU A 106 13.63 -0.32 14.22
CA GLU A 106 14.92 -0.67 14.85
C GLU A 106 14.97 -2.17 15.19
N THR A 107 16.05 -2.85 14.83
CA THR A 107 16.21 -4.29 15.11
C THR A 107 17.39 -4.55 16.05
N ALA A 108 17.29 -5.61 16.87
CA ALA A 108 18.36 -5.98 17.79
C ALA A 108 19.60 -6.57 17.07
N ASN A 109 19.36 -7.30 15.97
CA ASN A 109 20.40 -7.90 15.14
C ASN A 109 20.48 -7.21 13.76
N PRO A 110 21.64 -7.26 13.09
CA PRO A 110 21.73 -6.93 11.67
C PRO A 110 20.77 -7.78 10.83
N LEU A 111 20.14 -7.17 9.84
CA LEU A 111 19.24 -7.82 8.88
C LEU A 111 19.62 -7.49 7.43
N TYR A 112 19.05 -8.22 6.47
CA TYR A 112 19.10 -7.81 5.07
C TYR A 112 18.03 -6.74 4.80
N MET A 113 18.41 -5.55 4.35
CA MET A 113 17.45 -4.51 4.04
C MET A 113 17.74 -3.96 2.64
N ARG A 114 16.73 -4.00 1.76
CA ARG A 114 16.79 -3.40 0.43
C ARG A 114 15.71 -2.34 0.30
N LEU A 115 16.17 -1.10 0.18
CA LEU A 115 15.32 0.06 0.01
C LEU A 115 15.68 0.80 -1.26
N GLU A 116 14.69 1.02 -2.12
CA GLU A 116 14.88 1.78 -3.34
C GLU A 116 13.75 2.79 -3.55
N PRO A 117 14.06 4.02 -4.00
CA PRO A 117 13.06 5.04 -4.26
C PRO A 117 12.34 4.79 -5.60
N VAL A 118 11.71 3.62 -5.74
CA VAL A 118 10.98 3.16 -6.94
C VAL A 118 9.47 3.15 -6.70
N GLY A 119 8.70 2.92 -7.77
CA GLY A 119 7.24 2.99 -7.77
C GLY A 119 6.58 2.01 -6.79
N SER A 120 7.13 0.81 -6.62
CA SER A 120 6.58 -0.26 -5.77
C SER A 120 7.66 -1.17 -5.18
N ALA A 121 7.37 -1.87 -4.08
CA ALA A 121 8.19 -2.97 -3.60
C ALA A 121 8.26 -4.10 -4.64
N SER A 122 7.20 -4.34 -5.42
CA SER A 122 7.22 -5.33 -6.51
C SER A 122 8.31 -5.06 -7.56
N SER A 123 8.61 -3.78 -7.86
CA SER A 123 9.75 -3.42 -8.72
C SER A 123 11.09 -3.89 -8.16
N ILE A 124 11.25 -3.82 -6.83
CA ILE A 124 12.46 -4.27 -6.13
C ILE A 124 12.58 -5.80 -6.18
N VAL A 125 11.47 -6.50 -5.93
CA VAL A 125 11.41 -7.97 -5.99
C VAL A 125 11.77 -8.46 -7.40
N TYR A 126 11.22 -7.85 -8.46
CA TYR A 126 11.55 -8.25 -9.83
C TYR A 126 13.04 -8.00 -10.18
N ARG A 127 13.64 -6.91 -9.68
CA ARG A 127 15.09 -6.71 -9.85
C ARG A 127 15.90 -7.81 -9.17
N ALA A 128 15.49 -8.26 -7.99
CA ALA A 128 16.15 -9.36 -7.30
C ALA A 128 16.06 -10.67 -8.10
N PHE A 129 14.94 -10.96 -8.79
CA PHE A 129 14.86 -12.06 -9.76
C PHE A 129 15.93 -11.92 -10.87
N LYS A 130 16.01 -10.75 -11.50
CA LYS A 130 16.97 -10.48 -12.57
C LYS A 130 18.43 -10.61 -12.11
N GLU A 131 18.74 -10.07 -10.94
CA GLU A 131 20.09 -10.12 -10.34
C GLU A 131 20.55 -11.56 -10.06
N ASN A 132 19.62 -12.46 -9.79
CA ASN A 132 19.89 -13.88 -9.57
C ASN A 132 19.74 -14.72 -10.85
N GLY A 133 19.50 -14.09 -12.01
CA GLY A 133 19.36 -14.79 -13.30
C GLY A 133 18.15 -15.71 -13.37
N VAL A 134 17.11 -15.45 -12.57
CA VAL A 134 15.88 -16.24 -12.51
C VAL A 134 14.74 -15.48 -13.18
N ILE A 135 13.99 -16.17 -14.03
CA ILE A 135 12.75 -15.64 -14.62
C ILE A 135 11.61 -16.07 -13.69
N PRO A 136 10.83 -15.13 -13.11
CA PRO A 136 9.69 -15.50 -12.29
C PRO A 136 8.63 -16.26 -13.14
N PRO A 137 7.90 -17.22 -12.56
CA PRO A 137 6.73 -17.81 -13.22
C PRO A 137 5.71 -16.75 -13.65
N LYS A 138 4.87 -17.09 -14.64
CA LYS A 138 3.88 -16.20 -15.25
C LYS A 138 3.01 -15.51 -14.19
N GLU A 139 2.50 -16.28 -13.25
CA GLU A 139 1.62 -15.82 -12.17
C GLU A 139 2.34 -14.92 -11.16
N VAL A 140 3.62 -15.20 -10.87
CA VAL A 140 4.44 -14.33 -10.01
C VAL A 140 4.71 -13.00 -10.72
N ALA A 141 5.08 -13.05 -12.01
CA ALA A 141 5.30 -11.85 -12.80
C ALA A 141 4.02 -11.00 -12.92
N GLY A 142 2.87 -11.67 -13.10
CA GLY A 142 1.57 -11.03 -13.14
C GLY A 142 1.20 -10.31 -11.84
N LEU A 143 1.43 -10.94 -10.69
CA LEU A 143 1.21 -10.29 -9.40
C LEU A 143 2.16 -9.12 -9.18
N LEU A 144 3.47 -9.28 -9.44
CA LEU A 144 4.44 -8.19 -9.32
C LEU A 144 4.11 -7.00 -10.24
N LEU A 145 3.61 -7.28 -11.45
CA LEU A 145 3.10 -6.25 -12.34
C LEU A 145 1.91 -5.51 -11.70
N SER A 146 1.01 -6.26 -11.08
CA SER A 146 -0.19 -5.71 -10.43
C SER A 146 0.17 -4.78 -9.28
N GLY A 147 1.12 -5.18 -8.42
CA GLY A 147 1.63 -4.32 -7.35
C GLY A 147 2.25 -3.03 -7.88
N LEU A 148 3.06 -3.13 -8.94
CA LEU A 148 3.59 -1.94 -9.61
C LEU A 148 2.50 -1.03 -10.19
N ILE A 149 1.48 -1.58 -10.85
CA ILE A 149 0.38 -0.81 -11.43
C ILE A 149 -0.44 -0.11 -10.34
N SER A 150 -0.76 -0.81 -9.24
CA SER A 150 -1.48 -0.27 -8.08
C SER A 150 -0.80 1.00 -7.57
N ASP A 151 0.46 0.89 -7.14
CA ASP A 151 1.17 1.99 -6.48
C ASP A 151 1.54 3.15 -7.39
N THR A 152 1.68 2.87 -8.68
CA THR A 152 2.05 3.88 -9.67
C THR A 152 0.87 4.43 -10.43
N LEU A 153 -0.36 3.99 -10.13
CA LEU A 153 -1.56 4.33 -10.89
C LEU A 153 -1.34 4.11 -12.39
N LEU A 154 -0.90 2.90 -12.76
CA LEU A 154 -0.48 2.56 -14.11
C LEU A 154 0.59 3.54 -14.65
N LEU A 155 1.67 3.72 -13.88
CA LEU A 155 2.82 4.57 -14.21
C LEU A 155 2.52 6.09 -14.32
N LYS A 156 1.34 6.56 -13.91
CA LYS A 156 0.93 7.98 -13.96
C LYS A 156 1.22 8.74 -12.67
N SER A 157 1.44 8.04 -11.57
CA SER A 157 1.76 8.63 -10.26
C SER A 157 3.15 9.27 -10.26
N PRO A 158 3.38 10.37 -9.53
CA PRO A 158 4.71 10.92 -9.32
C PRO A 158 5.64 10.02 -8.47
N THR A 159 5.14 8.91 -7.93
CA THR A 159 5.99 7.85 -7.33
C THR A 159 6.70 7.01 -8.38
N THR A 160 6.23 7.02 -9.63
CA THR A 160 6.82 6.26 -10.74
C THR A 160 8.26 6.71 -10.96
N HIS A 161 9.20 5.78 -10.78
CA HIS A 161 10.60 6.01 -11.07
C HIS A 161 10.89 5.76 -12.55
N VAL A 162 11.94 6.40 -13.08
CA VAL A 162 12.31 6.35 -14.52
C VAL A 162 12.57 4.94 -15.07
N THR A 163 12.80 3.97 -14.19
CA THR A 163 13.03 2.56 -14.53
C THR A 163 11.75 1.72 -14.53
N ASP A 164 10.69 2.17 -13.88
CA ASP A 164 9.46 1.39 -13.71
C ASP A 164 8.76 1.07 -15.03
N PRO A 165 8.76 1.95 -16.06
CA PRO A 165 8.23 1.56 -17.38
C PRO A 165 8.92 0.33 -17.99
N GLN A 166 10.23 0.18 -17.79
CA GLN A 166 10.94 -1.01 -18.26
C GLN A 166 10.56 -2.24 -17.43
N VAL A 167 10.49 -2.10 -16.10
CA VAL A 167 10.06 -3.19 -15.22
C VAL A 167 8.65 -3.67 -15.58
N ALA A 168 7.71 -2.74 -15.77
CA ALA A 168 6.33 -3.04 -16.15
C ALA A 168 6.26 -3.75 -17.51
N ALA A 169 7.02 -3.28 -18.51
CA ALA A 169 7.06 -3.90 -19.83
C ALA A 169 7.57 -5.35 -19.78
N GLU A 170 8.67 -5.59 -19.05
CA GLU A 170 9.24 -6.93 -18.93
C GLU A 170 8.33 -7.87 -18.12
N LEU A 171 7.74 -7.39 -17.03
CA LEU A 171 6.77 -8.18 -16.26
C LEU A 171 5.51 -8.50 -17.07
N ALA A 172 4.99 -7.55 -17.87
CA ALA A 172 3.84 -7.77 -18.74
C ALA A 172 4.13 -8.80 -19.84
N GLU A 173 5.35 -8.81 -20.39
CA GLU A 173 5.80 -9.83 -21.34
C GLU A 173 5.81 -11.22 -20.71
N ILE A 174 6.41 -11.38 -19.52
CA ILE A 174 6.47 -12.67 -18.80
C ILE A 174 5.06 -13.12 -18.39
N ALA A 175 4.23 -12.20 -17.90
CA ALA A 175 2.84 -12.46 -17.51
C ALA A 175 1.92 -12.72 -18.71
N GLY A 176 2.35 -12.39 -19.94
CA GLY A 176 1.59 -12.58 -21.17
C GLY A 176 0.33 -11.71 -21.25
N VAL A 177 0.42 -10.45 -20.80
CA VAL A 177 -0.70 -9.48 -20.80
C VAL A 177 -0.34 -8.20 -21.55
N ASN A 178 -1.35 -7.49 -22.06
CA ASN A 178 -1.18 -6.12 -22.51
C ASN A 178 -1.20 -5.20 -21.28
N LEU A 179 -0.13 -4.42 -21.08
CA LEU A 179 0.04 -3.56 -19.91
C LEU A 179 -1.13 -2.60 -19.68
N GLU A 180 -1.58 -1.91 -20.72
CA GLU A 180 -2.62 -0.88 -20.62
C GLU A 180 -4.01 -1.50 -20.41
N GLU A 181 -4.34 -2.54 -21.17
CA GLU A 181 -5.64 -3.23 -21.04
C GLU A 181 -5.77 -3.91 -19.67
N TYR A 182 -4.74 -4.63 -19.24
CA TYR A 182 -4.71 -5.29 -17.93
C TYR A 182 -4.70 -4.26 -16.81
N GLY A 183 -3.84 -3.26 -16.88
CA GLY A 183 -3.69 -2.26 -15.83
C GLY A 183 -4.95 -1.44 -15.61
N LEU A 184 -5.66 -1.08 -16.68
CA LEU A 184 -6.95 -0.41 -16.56
C LEU A 184 -8.02 -1.33 -15.96
N ALA A 185 -8.02 -2.62 -16.30
CA ALA A 185 -8.95 -3.58 -15.71
C ALA A 185 -8.69 -3.77 -14.21
N LEU A 186 -7.42 -3.87 -13.81
CA LEU A 186 -6.99 -3.94 -12.43
C LEU A 186 -7.46 -2.72 -11.62
N LEU A 187 -7.06 -1.51 -12.04
CA LEU A 187 -7.43 -0.29 -11.31
C LEU A 187 -8.96 -0.13 -11.20
N LYS A 188 -9.72 -0.48 -12.25
CA LYS A 188 -11.19 -0.47 -12.22
C LYS A 188 -11.80 -1.48 -11.25
N ALA A 189 -11.15 -2.62 -11.01
CA ALA A 189 -11.61 -3.57 -10.01
C ALA A 189 -11.55 -2.95 -8.60
N GLY A 190 -10.55 -2.10 -8.34
CA GLY A 190 -10.40 -1.33 -7.10
C GLY A 190 -11.39 -0.18 -6.91
N THR A 191 -12.15 0.22 -7.94
CA THR A 191 -13.09 1.36 -7.84
C THR A 191 -14.54 0.96 -7.53
N ASN A 192 -14.82 -0.30 -7.18
CA ASN A 192 -16.18 -0.74 -6.82
C ASN A 192 -16.56 -0.31 -5.38
N LEU A 193 -16.70 1.00 -5.17
CA LEU A 193 -16.91 1.61 -3.85
C LEU A 193 -18.36 1.54 -3.37
N ALA A 194 -19.33 1.50 -4.29
CA ALA A 194 -20.77 1.55 -3.97
C ALA A 194 -21.26 0.38 -3.10
N SER A 195 -20.57 -0.77 -3.16
CA SER A 195 -20.92 -1.96 -2.38
C SER A 195 -20.37 -1.97 -0.94
N LYS A 196 -19.45 -1.05 -0.62
CA LYS A 196 -18.76 -0.96 0.67
C LYS A 196 -19.46 -0.03 1.64
N SER A 197 -19.43 -0.35 2.91
CA SER A 197 -19.79 0.57 4.01
C SER A 197 -18.83 1.75 4.11
N ALA A 198 -19.24 2.82 4.79
CA ALA A 198 -18.38 3.98 5.02
C ALA A 198 -17.14 3.61 5.86
N GLU A 199 -17.28 2.70 6.83
CA GLU A 199 -16.19 2.15 7.63
C GLU A 199 -15.17 1.39 6.78
N GLU A 200 -15.64 0.59 5.82
CA GLU A 200 -14.74 -0.09 4.88
C GLU A 200 -14.03 0.91 3.97
N LEU A 201 -14.75 1.92 3.44
CA LEU A 201 -14.15 2.91 2.54
C LEU A 201 -12.96 3.64 3.16
N ILE A 202 -13.08 4.06 4.42
CA ILE A 202 -12.02 4.82 5.10
C ILE A 202 -10.83 3.96 5.52
N ASP A 203 -10.91 2.63 5.37
CA ASP A 203 -9.86 1.70 5.80
C ASP A 203 -9.20 0.91 4.66
N ILE A 204 -9.74 0.97 3.42
CA ILE A 204 -9.19 0.27 2.22
C ILE A 204 -7.67 0.45 2.11
N ASP A 205 -7.21 1.69 2.04
CA ASP A 205 -5.79 2.05 2.06
C ASP A 205 -5.58 3.18 3.04
N ALA A 206 -5.36 2.84 4.31
CA ALA A 206 -5.22 3.82 5.38
C ALA A 206 -3.99 3.56 6.25
N LYS A 207 -3.22 4.62 6.50
CA LYS A 207 -2.00 4.58 7.31
C LYS A 207 -2.06 5.68 8.37
N THR A 208 -1.53 5.39 9.55
CA THR A 208 -1.42 6.37 10.65
C THR A 208 -0.01 6.92 10.71
N PHE A 209 0.09 8.25 10.75
CA PHE A 209 1.35 8.99 10.77
C PHE A 209 1.42 9.87 12.02
N GLY A 210 2.51 9.74 12.79
CA GLY A 210 2.82 10.67 13.88
C GLY A 210 3.44 11.95 13.34
N LEU A 211 2.66 13.04 13.29
CA LEU A 211 3.07 14.35 12.77
C LEU A 211 3.17 15.37 13.91
N ASN A 212 4.40 15.70 14.34
CA ASN A 212 4.67 16.63 15.44
C ASN A 212 3.82 16.34 16.71
N GLY A 213 3.76 15.06 17.11
CA GLY A 213 2.98 14.60 18.28
C GLY A 213 1.48 14.40 18.04
N ASN A 214 1.01 14.49 16.80
CA ASN A 214 -0.38 14.28 16.42
C ASN A 214 -0.51 12.99 15.59
N ASP A 215 -1.39 12.08 15.99
CA ASP A 215 -1.67 10.86 15.22
C ASP A 215 -2.69 11.17 14.12
N VAL A 216 -2.18 11.35 12.91
CA VAL A 216 -2.99 11.68 11.72
C VAL A 216 -3.23 10.42 10.90
N ARG A 217 -4.50 10.03 10.73
CA ARG A 217 -4.89 8.94 9.82
C ARG A 217 -5.04 9.50 8.42
N VAL A 218 -4.32 8.93 7.45
CA VAL A 218 -4.43 9.32 6.05
C VAL A 218 -4.87 8.09 5.24
N ALA A 219 -6.11 8.15 4.75
CA ALA A 219 -6.72 7.13 3.92
C ALA A 219 -6.80 7.58 2.46
N GLN A 220 -6.87 6.61 1.55
CA GLN A 220 -7.06 6.85 0.12
C GLN A 220 -8.06 5.84 -0.44
N VAL A 221 -8.97 6.33 -1.30
CA VAL A 221 -9.84 5.50 -2.13
C VAL A 221 -9.70 5.94 -3.58
N ASN A 222 -9.61 4.96 -4.48
CA ASN A 222 -9.56 5.19 -5.92
C ASN A 222 -10.97 5.08 -6.49
N THR A 223 -11.37 6.05 -7.31
CA THR A 223 -12.67 6.11 -7.97
C THR A 223 -12.53 6.59 -9.42
N VAL A 224 -13.58 6.38 -10.21
CA VAL A 224 -13.75 7.01 -11.53
C VAL A 224 -14.70 8.22 -11.48
N ASP A 225 -15.39 8.40 -10.36
CA ASP A 225 -16.31 9.51 -10.11
C ASP A 225 -16.20 9.95 -8.64
N ILE A 226 -15.60 11.11 -8.41
CA ILE A 226 -15.47 11.71 -7.07
C ILE A 226 -16.85 12.11 -6.53
N ALA A 227 -17.76 12.57 -7.39
CA ALA A 227 -19.06 13.06 -6.96
C ALA A 227 -19.90 11.94 -6.34
N GLU A 228 -19.86 10.73 -6.92
CA GLU A 228 -20.54 9.54 -6.38
C GLU A 228 -20.07 9.22 -4.95
N VAL A 229 -18.78 9.40 -4.64
CA VAL A 229 -18.25 9.20 -3.28
C VAL A 229 -18.70 10.33 -2.35
N LEU A 230 -18.70 11.58 -2.82
CA LEU A 230 -19.14 12.74 -2.04
C LEU A 230 -20.66 12.76 -1.78
N GLU A 231 -21.50 12.11 -2.59
CA GLU A 231 -22.92 11.90 -2.26
C GLU A 231 -23.09 11.15 -0.92
N ARG A 232 -22.07 10.36 -0.53
CA ARG A 232 -21.98 9.62 0.73
C ARG A 232 -21.17 10.35 1.81
N GLN A 233 -20.87 11.64 1.62
CA GLN A 233 -19.98 12.38 2.53
C GLN A 233 -20.43 12.30 4.00
N ALA A 234 -21.72 12.47 4.29
CA ALA A 234 -22.21 12.48 5.68
C ALA A 234 -21.98 11.16 6.43
N GLU A 235 -22.11 10.01 5.75
CA GLU A 235 -21.81 8.70 6.35
C GLU A 235 -20.30 8.45 6.46
N ILE A 236 -19.51 8.92 5.49
CA ILE A 236 -18.04 8.87 5.52
C ILE A 236 -17.50 9.71 6.69
N GLU A 237 -18.00 10.92 6.89
CA GLU A 237 -17.63 11.79 8.02
C GLU A 237 -17.98 11.16 9.37
N ALA A 238 -19.13 10.49 9.46
CA ALA A 238 -19.54 9.77 10.66
C ALA A 238 -18.56 8.60 10.96
N ALA A 239 -18.19 7.82 9.94
CA ALA A 239 -17.21 6.75 10.06
C ALA A 239 -15.81 7.28 10.45
N MET A 240 -15.35 8.35 9.80
CA MET A 240 -14.08 9.02 10.14
C MET A 240 -14.07 9.47 11.59
N THR A 241 -15.16 10.12 12.04
CA THR A 241 -15.30 10.58 13.43
C THR A 241 -15.29 9.40 14.42
N ALA A 242 -16.03 8.34 14.13
CA ALA A 242 -16.07 7.15 14.97
C ALA A 242 -14.69 6.47 15.06
N ALA A 243 -13.98 6.32 13.93
CA ALA A 243 -12.64 5.77 13.87
C ALA A 243 -11.63 6.63 14.64
N SER A 244 -11.69 7.96 14.51
CA SER A 244 -10.84 8.89 15.27
C SER A 244 -11.07 8.79 16.77
N VAL A 245 -12.33 8.69 17.22
CA VAL A 245 -12.66 8.50 18.64
C VAL A 245 -12.18 7.15 19.17
N ALA A 246 -12.35 6.08 18.39
CA ALA A 246 -11.98 4.72 18.80
C ALA A 246 -10.46 4.52 18.90
N ASN A 247 -9.69 5.17 18.01
CA ASN A 247 -8.25 4.96 17.88
C ASN A 247 -7.39 6.14 18.35
N GLY A 248 -8.00 7.25 18.76
CA GLY A 248 -7.29 8.43 19.27
C GLY A 248 -6.63 9.29 18.19
N TYR A 249 -7.12 9.27 16.95
CA TYR A 249 -6.58 10.12 15.89
C TYR A 249 -6.94 11.58 16.15
N SER A 250 -5.96 12.49 16.05
CA SER A 250 -6.21 13.94 16.15
C SER A 250 -6.92 14.47 14.90
N ASP A 251 -6.60 13.87 13.75
CA ASP A 251 -7.04 14.27 12.43
C ASP A 251 -7.18 13.05 11.53
N PHE A 252 -8.17 13.08 10.65
CA PHE A 252 -8.41 12.10 9.62
C PHE A 252 -8.48 12.81 8.27
N VAL A 253 -7.64 12.39 7.33
CA VAL A 253 -7.59 12.90 5.96
C VAL A 253 -7.90 11.75 5.01
N LEU A 254 -8.99 11.85 4.25
CA LEU A 254 -9.33 10.92 3.18
C LEU A 254 -9.05 11.56 1.82
N MET A 255 -8.23 10.89 1.01
CA MET A 255 -8.02 11.20 -0.39
C MET A 255 -9.01 10.41 -1.25
N ILE A 256 -9.92 11.09 -1.96
CA ILE A 256 -10.80 10.48 -2.95
C ILE A 256 -10.18 10.76 -4.32
N THR A 257 -9.45 9.77 -4.86
CA THR A 257 -8.62 9.94 -6.05
C THR A 257 -9.34 9.49 -7.31
N ASP A 258 -9.50 10.41 -8.27
CA ASP A 258 -9.95 10.12 -9.63
C ASP A 258 -8.81 9.53 -10.46
N ILE A 259 -8.92 8.24 -10.76
CA ILE A 259 -7.90 7.49 -11.51
C ILE A 259 -7.86 7.83 -13.01
N VAL A 260 -8.90 8.47 -13.53
CA VAL A 260 -9.04 8.84 -14.94
C VAL A 260 -8.40 10.21 -15.20
N ASN A 261 -8.71 11.19 -14.35
CA ASN A 261 -8.26 12.57 -14.51
C ASN A 261 -7.04 12.94 -13.65
N SER A 262 -6.55 12.01 -12.82
CA SER A 262 -5.38 12.18 -11.95
C SER A 262 -5.49 13.36 -10.97
N ASN A 263 -6.66 13.54 -10.36
CA ASN A 263 -6.92 14.53 -9.32
C ASN A 263 -7.44 13.85 -8.06
N SER A 264 -7.42 14.54 -6.92
CA SER A 264 -8.10 14.06 -5.71
C SER A 264 -9.00 15.14 -5.12
N GLU A 265 -10.05 14.70 -4.44
CA GLU A 265 -10.72 15.52 -3.42
C GLU A 265 -10.19 15.11 -2.05
N ILE A 266 -9.84 16.09 -1.22
CA ILE A 266 -9.44 15.84 0.17
C ILE A 266 -10.67 16.08 1.04
N LEU A 267 -11.13 15.06 1.76
CA LEU A 267 -12.08 15.20 2.86
C LEU A 267 -11.30 15.10 4.17
N ALA A 268 -11.39 16.10 5.03
CA ALA A 268 -10.59 16.15 6.26
C ALA A 268 -11.43 16.59 7.48
N LEU A 269 -11.20 15.91 8.60
CA LEU A 269 -11.83 16.20 9.89
C LEU A 269 -10.78 16.10 10.99
N GLY A 270 -10.85 16.98 12.00
CA GLY A 270 -9.93 16.90 13.12
C GLY A 270 -9.70 18.23 13.84
N SER A 271 -8.62 18.24 14.61
CA SER A 271 -8.25 19.36 15.49
C SER A 271 -7.34 20.39 14.81
N ASN A 272 -6.69 20.03 13.70
CA ASN A 272 -5.62 20.78 13.05
C ASN A 272 -5.94 21.11 11.57
N MET A 273 -7.19 21.47 11.26
CA MET A 273 -7.62 21.73 9.88
C MET A 273 -6.91 22.94 9.25
N ASP A 274 -6.48 23.92 10.04
CA ASP A 274 -5.64 25.03 9.59
C ASP A 274 -4.30 24.54 8.99
N LYS A 275 -3.72 23.49 9.57
CA LYS A 275 -2.50 22.86 9.04
C LYS A 275 -2.76 22.06 7.78
N VAL A 276 -3.90 21.36 7.70
CA VAL A 276 -4.33 20.68 6.47
C VAL A 276 -4.54 21.71 5.35
N GLU A 277 -5.24 22.81 5.63
CA GLU A 277 -5.46 23.93 4.72
C GLU A 277 -4.14 24.55 4.23
N ALA A 278 -3.20 24.77 5.16
CA ALA A 278 -1.87 25.30 4.86
C ALA A 278 -1.02 24.34 4.01
N ALA A 279 -1.07 23.04 4.28
CA ALA A 279 -0.31 22.02 3.55
C ALA A 279 -0.60 22.03 2.04
N PHE A 280 -1.85 22.31 1.66
CA PHE A 280 -2.32 22.24 0.29
C PHE A 280 -2.71 23.59 -0.32
N ASN A 281 -2.57 24.69 0.44
CA ASN A 281 -2.92 26.04 0.02
C ASN A 281 -4.35 26.14 -0.54
N PHE A 282 -5.28 25.56 0.20
CA PHE A 282 -6.72 25.56 -0.10
C PHE A 282 -7.53 25.89 1.15
N LYS A 283 -8.85 26.01 1.01
CA LYS A 283 -9.78 26.11 2.13
C LYS A 283 -10.78 24.98 2.03
N LEU A 284 -11.06 24.33 3.16
CA LEU A 284 -12.07 23.30 3.22
C LEU A 284 -13.45 23.96 3.20
N GLU A 285 -14.25 23.63 2.20
CA GLU A 285 -15.66 23.99 2.13
C GLU A 285 -16.45 22.73 2.43
N ASN A 286 -17.31 22.77 3.46
CA ASN A 286 -18.02 21.57 3.91
C ASN A 286 -17.05 20.40 4.18
N ASN A 287 -15.93 20.67 4.88
CA ASN A 287 -14.87 19.70 5.23
C ASN A 287 -14.08 19.08 4.08
N HIS A 288 -14.34 19.46 2.82
CA HIS A 288 -13.58 18.95 1.67
C HIS A 288 -13.05 20.05 0.76
N ALA A 289 -12.02 19.73 -0.02
CA ALA A 289 -11.50 20.60 -1.07
C ALA A 289 -10.73 19.85 -2.15
N PHE A 290 -10.83 20.38 -3.37
CA PHE A 290 -10.20 19.81 -4.56
C PHE A 290 -8.68 20.03 -4.56
N LEU A 291 -7.94 18.96 -4.84
CA LEU A 291 -6.50 18.93 -4.96
C LEU A 291 -6.08 18.46 -6.36
N ALA A 292 -5.87 19.44 -7.24
CA ALA A 292 -5.53 19.22 -8.64
C ALA A 292 -4.18 18.49 -8.81
N GLY A 293 -4.14 17.48 -9.66
CA GLY A 293 -2.92 16.76 -10.02
C GLY A 293 -2.33 15.88 -8.92
N ALA A 294 -3.03 15.71 -7.79
CA ALA A 294 -2.58 14.87 -6.69
C ALA A 294 -3.22 13.49 -6.73
N VAL A 295 -2.38 12.46 -6.71
CA VAL A 295 -2.78 11.03 -6.67
C VAL A 295 -1.97 10.22 -5.66
N SER A 296 -0.88 10.78 -5.13
CA SER A 296 0.05 10.07 -4.26
C SER A 296 -0.01 10.57 -2.82
N ARG A 297 -0.54 9.74 -1.92
CA ARG A 297 -0.39 9.93 -0.47
C ARG A 297 1.07 10.15 -0.05
N LYS A 298 2.00 9.37 -0.62
CA LYS A 298 3.42 9.31 -0.25
C LYS A 298 4.26 10.52 -0.71
N LYS A 299 3.97 11.08 -1.88
CA LYS A 299 4.75 12.18 -2.48
C LYS A 299 4.07 13.55 -2.42
N GLN A 300 2.74 13.57 -2.39
CA GLN A 300 1.95 14.79 -2.58
C GLN A 300 1.07 15.17 -1.39
N VAL A 301 0.85 14.26 -0.43
CA VAL A 301 0.01 14.54 0.76
C VAL A 301 0.79 14.45 2.07
N VAL A 302 1.39 13.31 2.38
CA VAL A 302 2.07 13.10 3.66
C VAL A 302 3.26 14.03 3.87
N PRO A 303 4.16 14.28 2.89
CA PRO A 303 5.25 15.24 3.07
C PRO A 303 4.75 16.67 3.37
N GLN A 304 3.70 17.11 2.68
CA GLN A 304 3.09 18.43 2.81
C GLN A 304 2.42 18.60 4.18
N LEU A 305 1.68 17.57 4.63
CA LEU A 305 1.15 17.51 5.99
C LEU A 305 2.28 17.52 7.02
N THR A 306 3.34 16.75 6.81
CA THR A 306 4.50 16.72 7.71
C THR A 306 5.12 18.11 7.86
N ASP A 307 5.34 18.82 6.75
CA ASP A 307 5.90 20.17 6.76
C ASP A 307 4.98 21.16 7.48
N ALA A 308 3.66 21.13 7.19
CA ALA A 308 2.69 22.01 7.83
C ALA A 308 2.51 21.74 9.33
N PHE A 309 2.63 20.47 9.76
CA PHE A 309 2.56 20.13 11.19
C PHE A 309 3.82 20.50 11.97
N ASN A 310 4.96 20.62 11.29
CA ASN A 310 6.22 21.06 11.89
C ASN A 310 6.44 22.58 11.84
N ALA A 311 5.58 23.33 11.15
CA ALA A 311 5.68 24.79 10.99
C ALA A 311 5.30 25.58 12.25
#